data_AF-A0A4Y7RWE5-F1
#
_entry.id   AF-A0A4Y7RWE5-F1
#
_cell.length_a   1.000
_cell.length_b   1.000
_cell.length_c   1.000
_cell.angle_alpha   90.00
_cell.angle_beta   90.00
_cell.angle_gamma   90.00
#
_symmetry.space_group_name_H-M   'P 1'
#
loop_
_entity.id
_entity.type
_entity.pdbx_description
1 polymer ?
#
loop_
_entity_poly.entity_id
_entity_poly.type
_entity_poly.pdbx_seq_one_letter_code
_entity_poly.pdbx_strand_id
1 'polypeptide(L)'
;MVSAITLVNYLKRRNPYPCLSVLESAVVCCRRSGTSMIPAPLLEDIASLHGKETTEKEIKNLEEMAILERTDEGISLNNEVLPLVSEQIRQLKKNLKLTLADKEQTAGIFLKELVAYLQQKVSDLVVAEAIDGAEYLLVWSGKKYRLQLAFSPAWLPAAAEEAAAENSYVAILGPFAAQNWLKMFRYYEYPEFRNYTAYFDPWCCQKMNISKGGLFTYFDWFFRDNYGLKFFIPDEFTRGLHNIGLLRYNDER
;
A
#
# COMPACT_ATOMS: atom_id res chain seq x y z
N MET A 1 19.97 20.76 6.99
CA MET A 1 19.69 19.98 5.77
C MET A 1 19.77 18.49 6.13
N VAL A 2 18.66 17.77 5.97
CA VAL A 2 18.58 16.33 6.26
C VAL A 2 19.43 15.59 5.26
N SER A 3 20.42 14.82 5.72
CA SER A 3 21.11 13.91 4.80
C SER A 3 20.31 12.63 4.64
N ALA A 4 20.29 12.03 3.44
CA ALA A 4 19.71 10.70 3.22
C ALA A 4 20.29 9.65 4.20
N ILE A 5 21.56 9.83 4.60
CA ILE A 5 22.26 8.99 5.57
C ILE A 5 21.60 9.06 6.95
N THR A 6 21.13 10.24 7.39
CA THR A 6 20.46 10.42 8.67
C THR A 6 19.18 9.59 8.76
N LEU A 7 18.31 9.69 7.75
CA LEU A 7 17.04 8.94 7.70
C LEU A 7 17.29 7.43 7.62
N VAL A 8 18.21 6.98 6.77
CA VAL A 8 18.54 5.55 6.63
C VAL A 8 19.09 4.98 7.94
N ASN A 9 19.99 5.70 8.61
CA ASN A 9 20.55 5.26 9.89
C ASN A 9 19.47 5.19 10.97
N TYR A 10 18.53 6.13 10.96
CA TYR A 10 17.40 6.15 11.88
C TYR A 10 16.45 4.96 11.68
N LEU A 11 16.16 4.61 10.42
CA LEU A 11 15.32 3.46 10.08
C LEU A 11 15.97 2.11 10.44
N LYS A 12 17.30 2.00 10.37
CA LYS A 12 18.02 0.74 10.68
C LYS A 12 18.04 0.35 12.17
N ARG A 13 17.85 1.31 13.09
CA ARG A 13 18.07 1.10 14.53
C ARG A 13 16.89 0.46 15.27
N ARG A 14 15.74 0.29 14.62
CA ARG A 14 14.47 -0.09 15.26
C ARG A 14 13.47 -0.62 14.23
N ASN A 15 12.27 -0.99 14.68
CA ASN A 15 11.15 -1.26 13.79
C ASN A 15 10.87 -0.02 12.91
N PRO A 16 11.06 -0.10 11.58
CA PRO A 16 10.93 1.06 10.72
C PRO A 16 9.48 1.35 10.31
N TYR A 17 8.55 0.40 10.48
CA TYR A 17 7.19 0.50 9.92
C TYR A 17 6.38 1.72 10.41
N PRO A 18 6.38 2.10 11.70
CA PRO A 18 5.65 3.29 12.13
C PRO A 18 6.14 4.57 11.43
N CYS A 19 7.47 4.74 11.31
CA CYS A 19 8.08 5.87 10.62
C CYS A 19 7.78 5.83 9.11
N LEU A 20 7.97 4.67 8.48
CA LEU A 20 7.68 4.47 7.06
C LEU A 20 6.21 4.69 6.73
N SER A 21 5.29 4.34 7.63
CA SER A 21 3.86 4.60 7.47
C SER A 21 3.55 6.09 7.42
N VAL A 22 4.15 6.89 8.31
CA VAL A 22 3.98 8.35 8.29
C VAL A 22 4.59 8.95 7.02
N LEU A 23 5.83 8.59 6.71
CA LEU A 23 6.55 9.14 5.55
C LEU A 23 5.88 8.79 4.21
N GLU A 24 5.46 7.53 4.05
CA GLU A 24 4.80 7.09 2.82
C GLU A 24 3.45 7.77 2.64
N SER A 25 2.65 7.87 3.70
CA SER A 25 1.39 8.60 3.70
C SER A 25 1.58 10.07 3.31
N ALA A 26 2.59 10.74 3.86
CA ALA A 26 2.91 12.12 3.52
C ALA A 26 3.26 12.29 2.04
N VAL A 27 4.13 11.42 1.50
CA VAL A 27 4.51 11.44 0.09
C VAL A 27 3.31 11.17 -0.83
N VAL A 28 2.40 10.27 -0.44
CA VAL A 28 1.19 9.96 -1.21
C VAL A 28 0.25 11.16 -1.25
N CYS A 29 0.01 11.83 -0.11
CA CYS A 29 -0.82 13.04 -0.05
C CYS A 29 -0.26 14.17 -0.92
N CYS A 30 1.06 14.42 -0.86
CA CYS A 30 1.72 15.40 -1.74
C CYS A 30 1.43 15.16 -3.21
N ARG A 31 1.53 13.89 -3.65
CA ARG A 31 1.42 13.53 -5.07
C ARG A 31 -0.02 13.55 -5.59
N ARG A 32 -0.99 13.12 -4.77
CA ARG A 32 -2.37 12.89 -5.22
C ARG A 32 -3.26 14.10 -5.01
N SER A 33 -3.16 14.71 -3.83
CA SER A 33 -3.99 15.86 -3.47
C SER A 33 -3.31 17.21 -3.68
N GLY A 34 -2.02 17.21 -4.08
CA GLY A 34 -1.24 18.44 -4.26
C GLY A 34 -0.96 19.20 -2.96
N THR A 35 -1.39 18.66 -1.81
CA THR A 35 -1.13 19.22 -0.48
C THR A 35 -0.02 18.44 0.19
N SER A 36 0.90 19.15 0.84
CA SER A 36 1.92 18.52 1.69
C SER A 36 1.39 18.09 3.05
N MET A 37 0.15 18.44 3.38
CA MET A 37 -0.47 18.11 4.66
C MET A 37 -0.91 16.67 4.73
N ILE A 38 -0.65 16.04 5.88
CA ILE A 38 -1.15 14.71 6.21
C ILE A 38 -2.52 14.86 6.87
N PRO A 39 -3.61 14.33 6.30
CA PRO A 39 -4.93 14.41 6.90
C PRO A 39 -4.97 13.79 8.30
N ALA A 40 -5.65 14.43 9.25
CA ALA A 40 -5.81 13.89 10.61
C ALA A 40 -6.37 12.46 10.65
N PRO A 41 -7.40 12.09 9.86
CA PRO A 41 -7.88 10.70 9.81
C PRO A 41 -6.81 9.68 9.41
N LEU A 42 -5.87 10.07 8.53
CA LEU A 42 -4.77 9.21 8.11
C LEU A 42 -3.76 9.00 9.25
N LEU A 43 -3.52 10.03 10.07
CA LEU A 43 -2.68 9.90 11.26
C LEU A 43 -3.34 9.01 12.32
N GLU A 44 -4.66 9.09 12.48
CA GLU A 44 -5.45 8.21 13.35
C GLU A 44 -5.39 6.75 12.88
N ASP A 45 -5.45 6.51 11.56
CA ASP A 45 -5.26 5.18 10.98
C ASP A 45 -3.88 4.62 11.33
N ILE A 46 -2.81 5.39 11.12
CA ILE A 46 -1.44 4.99 11.44
C ILE A 46 -1.28 4.73 12.94
N ALA A 47 -1.82 5.60 13.79
CA ALA A 47 -1.83 5.43 15.24
C ALA A 47 -2.62 4.19 15.67
N SER A 48 -3.68 3.83 14.95
CA SER A 48 -4.42 2.60 15.21
C SER A 48 -3.59 1.37 14.86
N LEU A 49 -2.75 1.41 13.81
CA LEU A 49 -1.91 0.27 13.40
C LEU A 49 -0.72 0.06 14.34
N HIS A 50 -0.07 1.16 14.74
CA HIS A 50 1.25 1.13 15.41
C HIS A 50 1.23 1.63 16.88
N GLY A 51 0.12 2.19 17.34
CA GLY A 51 -0.03 2.79 18.67
C GLY A 51 0.22 4.31 18.66
N LYS A 52 -0.67 5.06 19.33
CA LYS A 52 -0.66 6.53 19.37
C LYS A 52 0.68 7.12 19.82
N GLU A 53 1.20 6.69 20.96
CA GLU A 53 2.49 7.18 21.50
C GLU A 53 3.65 6.89 20.54
N THR A 54 3.65 5.73 19.88
CA THR A 54 4.68 5.38 18.90
C THR A 54 4.59 6.29 17.69
N THR A 55 3.41 6.48 17.13
CA THR A 55 3.19 7.37 15.98
C THR A 55 3.54 8.83 16.30
N GLU A 56 3.15 9.35 17.46
CA GLU A 56 3.50 10.71 17.90
C GLU A 56 5.02 10.89 18.07
N LYS A 57 5.69 9.89 18.65
CA LYS A 57 7.15 9.88 18.75
C LYS A 57 7.82 9.89 17.38
N GLU A 58 7.29 9.13 16.41
CA GLU A 58 7.82 9.13 15.04
C GLU A 58 7.65 10.48 14.36
N ILE A 59 6.48 11.09 14.47
CA ILE A 59 6.21 12.42 13.94
C ILE A 59 7.22 13.41 14.53
N LYS A 60 7.39 13.42 15.86
CA LYS A 60 8.34 14.31 16.52
C LYS A 60 9.78 14.13 16.03
N ASN A 61 10.24 12.88 15.88
CA ASN A 61 11.58 12.64 15.37
C ASN A 61 11.75 13.07 13.91
N LEU A 62 10.70 12.95 13.09
CA LEU A 62 10.70 13.46 11.71
C LEU A 62 10.65 14.99 11.65
N GLU A 63 10.00 15.64 12.61
CA GLU A 63 10.05 17.10 12.81
C GLU A 63 11.45 17.56 13.24
N GLU A 64 12.09 16.88 14.19
CA GLU A 64 13.49 17.14 14.61
C GLU A 64 14.48 16.93 13.45
N MET A 65 14.18 16.01 12.54
CA MET A 65 14.92 15.83 11.31
C MET A 65 14.58 16.86 10.24
N ALA A 66 13.65 17.80 10.43
CA ALA A 66 13.17 18.73 9.41
C ALA A 66 12.65 18.03 8.14
N ILE A 67 12.06 16.85 8.29
CA ILE A 67 11.33 16.15 7.23
C ILE A 67 9.85 16.53 7.26
N LEU A 68 9.28 16.59 8.47
CA LEU A 68 7.93 17.07 8.69
C LEU A 68 7.97 18.45 9.34
N GLU A 69 6.93 19.23 9.10
CA GLU A 69 6.72 20.54 9.69
C GLU A 69 5.36 20.56 10.38
N ARG A 70 5.31 21.18 11.56
CA ARG A 70 4.05 21.43 12.27
C ARG A 70 3.60 22.85 11.97
N THR A 71 2.42 22.97 11.39
CA THR A 71 1.73 24.23 11.13
C THR A 71 0.47 24.31 11.98
N ASP A 72 -0.19 25.47 11.99
CA ASP A 72 -1.48 25.65 12.66
C ASP A 72 -2.58 24.73 12.10
N GLU A 73 -2.43 24.31 10.84
CA GLU A 73 -3.39 23.47 10.14
C GLU A 73 -3.09 21.95 10.30
N GLY A 74 -1.90 21.58 10.76
CA GLY A 74 -1.55 20.19 11.00
C GLY A 74 -0.08 19.86 10.78
N ILE A 75 0.18 18.64 10.32
CA ILE A 75 1.53 18.14 10.03
C ILE A 75 1.68 18.06 8.52
N SER A 76 2.74 18.64 7.98
CA SER A 76 3.04 18.64 6.55
C SER A 76 4.42 18.07 6.26
N LEU A 77 4.60 17.52 5.06
CA LEU A 77 5.93 17.19 4.53
C LEU A 77 6.63 18.47 4.07
N ASN A 78 7.89 18.63 4.45
CA ASN A 78 8.71 19.69 3.90
C ASN A 78 8.97 19.41 2.40
N ASN A 79 8.51 20.33 1.54
CA ASN A 79 8.61 20.20 0.08
C ASN A 79 10.05 20.19 -0.42
N GLU A 80 11.00 20.79 0.28
CA GLU A 80 12.43 20.79 -0.08
C GLU A 80 13.03 19.39 -0.02
N VAL A 81 12.54 18.53 0.88
CA VAL A 81 13.03 17.15 1.05
C VAL A 81 12.17 16.11 0.34
N LEU A 82 11.02 16.49 -0.22
CA LEU A 82 10.10 15.58 -0.90
C LEU A 82 10.77 14.70 -1.97
N PRO A 83 11.63 15.22 -2.88
CA PRO A 83 12.30 14.37 -3.87
C PRO A 83 13.22 13.32 -3.23
N LEU A 84 13.99 13.72 -2.21
CA LEU A 84 14.92 12.85 -1.49
C LEU A 84 14.18 11.75 -0.72
N VAL A 85 13.15 12.13 0.04
CA VAL A 85 12.32 11.19 0.82
C VAL A 85 11.57 10.24 -0.10
N SER A 86 11.00 10.76 -1.20
CA SER A 86 10.35 9.97 -2.25
C SER A 86 11.26 8.90 -2.84
N GLU A 87 12.49 9.27 -3.20
CA GLU A 87 13.49 8.35 -3.73
C GLU A 87 13.86 7.29 -2.70
N GLN A 88 14.14 7.72 -1.46
CA GLN A 88 14.57 6.81 -0.40
C GLN A 88 13.50 5.77 -0.06
N ILE A 89 12.24 6.20 0.08
CA ILE A 89 11.10 5.30 0.31
C ILE A 89 10.98 4.31 -0.86
N ARG A 90 11.10 4.78 -2.10
CA ARG A 90 11.02 3.92 -3.29
C ARG A 90 12.10 2.84 -3.29
N GLN A 91 13.36 3.22 -3.04
CA GLN A 91 14.47 2.27 -2.96
C GLN A 91 14.28 1.27 -1.82
N LEU A 92 13.83 1.73 -0.65
CA LEU A 92 13.55 0.84 0.49
C LEU A 92 12.45 -0.17 0.14
N LYS A 93 11.36 0.25 -0.51
CA LYS A 93 10.29 -0.64 -0.95
C LYS A 93 10.81 -1.70 -1.91
N LYS A 94 11.54 -1.28 -2.96
CA LYS A 94 12.09 -2.21 -3.97
C LYS A 94 13.02 -3.24 -3.35
N ASN A 95 13.82 -2.83 -2.38
CA ASN A 95 14.85 -3.67 -1.75
C ASN A 95 14.32 -4.52 -0.58
N LEU A 96 13.04 -4.42 -0.25
CA LEU A 96 12.44 -5.25 0.77
C LEU A 96 12.58 -6.72 0.35
N LYS A 97 13.22 -7.52 1.20
CA LYS A 97 13.45 -8.94 0.95
C LYS A 97 12.15 -9.70 1.05
N LEU A 98 11.93 -10.63 0.13
CA LEU A 98 10.76 -11.50 0.06
C LEU A 98 11.25 -12.91 -0.23
N THR A 99 10.78 -13.87 0.56
CA THR A 99 11.06 -15.30 0.35
C THR A 99 9.75 -15.99 0.03
N LEU A 100 9.64 -16.57 -1.16
CA LEU A 100 8.47 -17.31 -1.62
C LEU A 100 8.89 -18.67 -2.17
N ALA A 101 8.32 -19.75 -1.66
CA ALA A 101 8.62 -21.12 -2.09
C ALA A 101 10.14 -21.37 -2.23
N ASP A 102 10.88 -21.05 -1.18
CA ASP A 102 12.35 -21.15 -1.07
C ASP A 102 13.16 -20.26 -2.05
N LYS A 103 12.51 -19.42 -2.85
CA LYS A 103 13.16 -18.39 -3.68
C LYS A 103 13.28 -17.08 -2.90
N GLU A 104 14.51 -16.66 -2.64
CA GLU A 104 14.79 -15.31 -2.15
C GLU A 104 14.85 -14.30 -3.31
N GLN A 105 14.12 -13.21 -3.17
CA GLN A 105 14.14 -12.09 -4.12
C GLN A 105 13.79 -10.78 -3.42
N THR A 106 13.80 -9.68 -4.16
CA THR A 106 13.33 -8.39 -3.65
C THR A 106 11.91 -8.10 -4.12
N ALA A 107 11.18 -7.26 -3.40
CA ALA A 107 9.84 -6.84 -3.76
C ALA A 107 9.77 -6.17 -5.15
N GLY A 108 10.82 -5.43 -5.54
CA GLY A 108 10.91 -4.85 -6.87
C GLY A 108 11.05 -5.90 -7.97
N ILE A 109 11.82 -6.96 -7.74
CA ILE A 109 11.93 -8.09 -8.68
C ILE A 109 10.58 -8.81 -8.76
N PHE A 110 9.95 -9.09 -7.62
CA PHE A 110 8.63 -9.72 -7.57
C PHE A 110 7.57 -8.93 -8.36
N LEU A 111 7.47 -7.61 -8.16
CA LEU A 111 6.51 -6.78 -8.88
C LEU A 111 6.79 -6.75 -10.39
N LYS A 112 8.07 -6.72 -10.79
CA LYS A 112 8.47 -6.82 -12.20
C LYS A 112 8.09 -8.17 -12.81
N GLU A 113 8.32 -9.27 -12.10
CA GLU A 113 7.91 -10.62 -12.52
C GLU A 113 6.39 -10.74 -12.65
N LEU A 114 5.64 -10.17 -11.71
CA LEU A 114 4.17 -10.11 -11.77
C LEU A 114 3.72 -9.36 -13.02
N VAL A 115 4.23 -8.15 -13.28
CA VAL A 115 3.85 -7.36 -14.46
C VAL A 115 4.20 -8.10 -15.75
N ALA A 116 5.38 -8.72 -15.83
CA ALA A 116 5.78 -9.52 -16.99
C ALA A 116 4.83 -10.71 -17.22
N TYR A 117 4.43 -11.40 -16.15
CA TYR A 117 3.43 -12.47 -16.21
C TYR A 117 2.09 -11.95 -16.73
N LEU A 118 1.63 -10.80 -16.24
CA LEU A 118 0.37 -10.19 -16.70
C LEU A 118 0.45 -9.85 -18.20
N GLN A 119 1.55 -9.27 -18.68
CA GLN A 119 1.74 -8.98 -20.10
C GLN A 119 1.75 -10.25 -20.97
N GLN A 120 2.21 -11.36 -20.44
CA GLN A 120 2.23 -12.64 -21.15
C GLN A 120 0.85 -13.32 -21.17
N LYS A 121 0.07 -13.21 -20.09
CA LYS A 121 -1.16 -13.99 -19.87
C LYS A 121 -2.45 -13.23 -20.16
N VAL A 122 -2.41 -11.91 -20.16
CA VAL A 122 -3.56 -11.04 -20.34
C VAL A 122 -3.46 -10.36 -21.69
N SER A 123 -4.30 -10.80 -22.65
CA SER A 123 -4.38 -10.18 -23.96
C SER A 123 -4.74 -8.69 -23.85
N ASP A 124 -4.12 -7.87 -24.70
CA ASP A 124 -4.34 -6.43 -24.81
C ASP A 124 -3.99 -5.61 -23.56
N LEU A 125 -3.21 -6.18 -22.62
CA LEU A 125 -2.65 -5.44 -21.50
C LEU A 125 -1.49 -4.57 -21.96
N VAL A 126 -1.55 -3.28 -21.64
CA VAL A 126 -0.49 -2.31 -21.93
C VAL A 126 0.10 -1.79 -20.62
N VAL A 127 1.43 -1.70 -20.54
CA VAL A 127 2.13 -0.96 -19.47
C VAL A 127 2.25 0.49 -19.94
N ALA A 128 1.45 1.38 -19.37
CA ALA A 128 1.45 2.80 -19.71
C ALA A 128 2.58 3.55 -19.00
N GLU A 129 2.82 3.24 -17.73
CA GLU A 129 3.89 3.84 -16.93
C GLU A 129 4.58 2.79 -16.06
N ALA A 130 5.89 2.95 -15.87
CA ALA A 130 6.70 2.10 -14.99
C ALA A 130 7.66 2.99 -14.21
N ILE A 131 7.43 3.09 -12.89
CA ILE A 131 8.25 3.90 -11.99
C ILE A 131 9.23 2.97 -11.28
N ASP A 132 10.32 2.66 -11.99
CA ASP A 132 11.52 1.97 -11.49
C ASP A 132 11.20 0.70 -10.65
N GLY A 133 10.23 -0.11 -11.09
CA GLY A 133 9.89 -1.37 -10.42
C GLY A 133 9.20 -1.25 -9.05
N ALA A 134 8.81 -0.06 -8.62
CA ALA A 134 8.04 0.15 -7.39
C ALA A 134 6.56 0.44 -7.65
N GLU A 135 6.24 0.93 -8.85
CA GLU A 135 4.88 1.26 -9.27
C GLU A 135 4.72 1.08 -10.78
N TYR A 136 3.55 0.60 -11.19
CA TYR A 136 3.17 0.43 -12.59
C TYR A 136 1.75 0.94 -12.81
N LEU A 137 1.55 1.66 -13.91
CA LEU A 137 0.23 1.95 -14.45
C LEU A 137 -0.02 1.04 -15.65
N LEU A 138 -1.03 0.19 -15.53
CA LEU A 138 -1.45 -0.73 -16.57
C LEU A 138 -2.78 -0.28 -17.15
N VAL A 139 -2.98 -0.54 -18.44
CA VAL A 139 -4.25 -0.30 -19.14
C VAL A 139 -4.73 -1.62 -19.72
N TRP A 140 -5.97 -2.01 -19.39
CA TRP A 140 -6.58 -3.23 -19.88
C TRP A 140 -8.09 -3.09 -19.99
N SER A 141 -8.66 -3.53 -21.12
CA SER A 141 -10.09 -3.44 -21.41
C SER A 141 -10.67 -2.04 -21.14
N GLY A 142 -9.94 -0.99 -21.54
CA GLY A 142 -10.33 0.41 -21.35
C GLY A 142 -10.26 0.94 -19.90
N LYS A 143 -9.74 0.15 -18.95
CA LYS A 143 -9.60 0.51 -17.53
C LYS A 143 -8.13 0.69 -17.16
N LYS A 144 -7.88 1.54 -16.16
CA LYS A 144 -6.54 1.76 -15.59
C LYS A 144 -6.35 0.95 -14.32
N TYR A 145 -5.18 0.35 -14.13
CA TYR A 145 -4.80 -0.41 -12.94
C TYR A 145 -3.45 0.10 -12.44
N ARG A 146 -3.42 0.69 -11.24
CA ARG A 146 -2.20 1.13 -10.57
C ARG A 146 -1.76 0.05 -9.59
N LEU A 147 -0.57 -0.49 -9.80
CA LEU A 147 0.05 -1.51 -8.94
C LEU A 147 1.23 -0.86 -8.22
N GLN A 148 1.27 -0.92 -6.89
CA GLN A 148 2.27 -0.19 -6.13
C GLN A 148 2.80 -1.00 -4.94
N LEU A 149 4.12 -1.04 -4.77
CA LEU A 149 4.71 -1.48 -3.52
C LEU A 149 4.38 -0.47 -2.41
N ALA A 150 4.00 -0.94 -1.23
CA ALA A 150 3.70 -0.09 -0.09
C ALA A 150 4.29 -0.66 1.20
N PHE A 151 4.71 0.23 2.10
CA PHE A 151 4.94 -0.15 3.49
C PHE A 151 3.62 -0.11 4.25
N SER A 152 2.91 1.00 4.17
CA SER A 152 1.70 1.28 4.92
C SER A 152 0.46 0.83 4.16
N PRO A 153 -0.49 0.15 4.82
CA PRO A 153 -1.82 -0.03 4.25
C PRO A 153 -2.68 1.25 4.41
N ALA A 154 -2.31 2.15 5.33
CA ALA A 154 -3.19 3.21 5.84
C ALA A 154 -3.60 4.26 4.79
N TRP A 155 -2.80 4.50 3.74
CA TRP A 155 -3.11 5.55 2.77
C TRP A 155 -4.03 5.08 1.64
N LEU A 156 -4.25 3.77 1.46
CA LEU A 156 -5.09 3.27 0.37
C LEU A 156 -6.54 3.80 0.42
N PRO A 157 -7.19 3.98 1.58
CA PRO A 157 -8.50 4.62 1.66
C PRO A 157 -8.57 5.99 0.99
N ALA A 158 -7.53 6.82 1.14
CA ALA A 158 -7.45 8.13 0.49
C ALA A 158 -7.33 8.03 -1.04
N ALA A 159 -6.99 6.86 -1.59
CA ALA A 159 -6.94 6.61 -3.03
C ALA A 159 -8.31 6.29 -3.65
N ALA A 160 -9.29 5.92 -2.83
CA ALA A 160 -10.50 5.25 -3.31
C ALA A 160 -11.43 6.17 -4.10
N GLU A 161 -11.59 7.42 -3.65
CA GLU A 161 -12.45 8.40 -4.32
C GLU A 161 -11.90 8.78 -5.71
N GLU A 162 -10.61 9.06 -5.81
CA GLU A 162 -9.91 9.28 -7.08
C GLU A 162 -10.07 8.07 -8.00
N ALA A 163 -9.83 6.87 -7.47
CA ALA A 163 -9.94 5.63 -8.23
C ALA A 163 -11.37 5.42 -8.76
N ALA A 164 -12.39 5.68 -7.94
CA ALA A 164 -13.78 5.58 -8.34
C ALA A 164 -14.16 6.62 -9.41
N ALA A 165 -13.74 7.87 -9.24
CA ALA A 165 -14.01 8.96 -10.18
C ALA A 165 -13.37 8.72 -11.56
N GLU A 166 -12.17 8.16 -11.57
CA GLU A 166 -11.43 7.83 -12.80
C GLU A 166 -11.78 6.45 -13.39
N ASN A 167 -12.64 5.68 -12.71
CA ASN A 167 -12.88 4.26 -13.00
C ASN A 167 -11.57 3.46 -13.16
N SER A 168 -10.64 3.72 -12.25
CA SER A 168 -9.34 3.09 -12.14
C SER A 168 -9.27 2.20 -10.90
N TYR A 169 -8.37 1.23 -10.89
CA TYR A 169 -8.22 0.27 -9.80
C TYR A 169 -6.83 0.40 -9.20
N VAL A 170 -6.73 0.32 -7.88
CA VAL A 170 -5.46 0.45 -7.16
C VAL A 170 -5.21 -0.80 -6.33
N ALA A 171 -4.10 -1.49 -6.58
CA ALA A 171 -3.63 -2.56 -5.73
C ALA A 171 -2.28 -2.21 -5.11
N ILE A 172 -2.18 -2.42 -3.80
CA ILE A 172 -0.91 -2.27 -3.09
C ILE A 172 -0.39 -3.61 -2.60
N LEU A 173 0.94 -3.76 -2.64
CA LEU A 173 1.66 -4.97 -2.26
C LEU A 173 2.67 -4.64 -1.16
N GLY A 174 2.56 -5.30 -0.01
CA GLY A 174 3.41 -4.98 1.14
C GLY A 174 3.25 -5.97 2.30
N PRO A 175 4.16 -5.94 3.29
CA PRO A 175 4.14 -6.82 4.46
C PRO A 175 3.12 -6.33 5.50
N PHE A 176 1.86 -6.28 5.11
CA PHE A 176 0.79 -5.60 5.85
C PHE A 176 0.31 -6.38 7.08
N ALA A 177 0.34 -7.71 7.04
CA ALA A 177 -0.02 -8.56 8.18
C ALA A 177 0.88 -8.30 9.39
N ALA A 178 2.17 -7.99 9.15
CA ALA A 178 3.11 -7.58 10.20
C ALA A 178 2.79 -6.20 10.82
N GLN A 179 1.81 -5.47 10.27
CA GLN A 179 1.44 -4.11 10.65
C GLN A 179 -0.01 -4.00 11.12
N ASN A 180 -0.64 -5.11 11.52
CA ASN A 180 -2.03 -5.14 12.01
C ASN A 180 -3.05 -4.55 11.02
N TRP A 181 -2.81 -4.72 9.71
CA TRP A 181 -3.63 -4.18 8.63
C TRP A 181 -5.12 -4.54 8.67
N LEU A 182 -5.52 -5.56 9.43
CA LEU A 182 -6.91 -5.97 9.56
C LEU A 182 -7.78 -4.82 10.07
N LYS A 183 -7.23 -3.87 10.83
CA LYS A 183 -7.94 -2.63 11.23
C LYS A 183 -8.49 -1.83 10.05
N MET A 184 -7.90 -1.97 8.86
CA MET A 184 -8.35 -1.30 7.64
C MET A 184 -9.59 -1.93 7.02
N PHE A 185 -10.08 -3.09 7.52
CA PHE A 185 -11.28 -3.72 6.96
C PHE A 185 -12.51 -2.81 7.06
N ARG A 186 -12.57 -1.91 8.05
CA ARG A 186 -13.69 -0.96 8.22
C ARG A 186 -13.98 -0.16 6.94
N TYR A 187 -12.95 0.09 6.13
CA TYR A 187 -13.12 0.86 4.91
C TYR A 187 -13.91 0.11 3.82
N TYR A 188 -14.11 -1.20 3.93
CA TYR A 188 -14.94 -1.95 2.99
C TYR A 188 -16.44 -1.63 3.09
N GLU A 189 -16.90 -0.98 4.17
CA GLU A 189 -18.23 -0.41 4.26
C GLU A 189 -18.48 0.63 3.15
N TYR A 190 -17.43 1.35 2.73
CA TYR A 190 -17.50 2.36 1.68
C TYR A 190 -17.40 1.71 0.27
N PRO A 191 -18.40 1.93 -0.61
CA PRO A 191 -18.44 1.33 -1.96
C PRO A 191 -17.20 1.61 -2.81
N GLU A 192 -16.70 2.83 -2.79
CA GLU A 192 -15.56 3.31 -3.58
C GLU A 192 -14.32 2.49 -3.20
N PHE A 193 -14.07 2.36 -1.91
CA PHE A 193 -12.94 1.58 -1.40
C PHE A 193 -13.05 0.11 -1.81
N ARG A 194 -14.18 -0.54 -1.48
CA ARG A 194 -14.33 -1.98 -1.77
C ARG A 194 -14.31 -2.32 -3.25
N ASN A 195 -14.82 -1.44 -4.11
CA ASN A 195 -14.96 -1.73 -5.54
C ASN A 195 -13.65 -1.50 -6.30
N TYR A 196 -12.83 -0.53 -5.89
CA TYR A 196 -11.69 -0.06 -6.69
C TYR A 196 -10.33 -0.34 -6.07
N THR A 197 -10.25 -0.84 -4.83
CA THR A 197 -8.97 -1.07 -4.15
C THR A 197 -8.75 -2.51 -3.71
N ALA A 198 -7.48 -2.92 -3.64
CA ALA A 198 -7.09 -4.24 -3.17
C ALA A 198 -5.77 -4.22 -2.39
N TYR A 199 -5.69 -5.00 -1.31
CA TYR A 199 -4.44 -5.25 -0.60
C TYR A 199 -3.95 -6.67 -0.86
N PHE A 200 -2.65 -6.78 -1.14
CA PHE A 200 -1.94 -8.06 -1.23
C PHE A 200 -0.73 -8.05 -0.29
N ASP A 201 -0.59 -9.11 0.49
CA ASP A 201 0.58 -9.36 1.32
C ASP A 201 1.28 -10.66 0.86
N PRO A 202 2.23 -10.55 -0.08
CA PRO A 202 3.06 -11.68 -0.48
C PRO A 202 3.86 -12.32 0.65
N TRP A 203 4.28 -11.55 1.68
CA TRP A 203 5.13 -12.05 2.77
C TRP A 203 4.41 -13.05 3.65
N CYS A 204 3.12 -12.81 3.88
CA CYS A 204 2.27 -13.72 4.65
C CYS A 204 1.32 -14.52 3.79
N CYS A 205 1.43 -14.45 2.46
CA CYS A 205 0.48 -15.06 1.51
C CYS A 205 -0.98 -14.66 1.76
N GLN A 206 -1.24 -13.43 2.19
CA GLN A 206 -2.59 -12.95 2.50
C GLN A 206 -3.10 -11.95 1.46
N LYS A 207 -4.42 -11.83 1.33
CA LYS A 207 -5.06 -10.72 0.62
C LYS A 207 -6.32 -10.24 1.32
N MET A 208 -6.57 -8.94 1.22
CA MET A 208 -7.87 -8.34 1.47
C MET A 208 -8.32 -7.73 0.14
N ASN A 209 -9.20 -8.43 -0.57
CA ASN A 209 -9.64 -8.02 -1.90
C ASN A 209 -11.07 -8.52 -2.18
N ILE A 210 -12.00 -7.58 -2.36
CA ILE A 210 -13.33 -7.82 -2.96
C ILE A 210 -13.61 -6.81 -4.10
N SER A 211 -12.54 -6.27 -4.69
CA SER A 211 -12.59 -5.32 -5.80
C SER A 211 -13.25 -5.92 -7.04
N LYS A 212 -13.87 -5.05 -7.83
CA LYS A 212 -14.38 -5.35 -9.17
C LYS A 212 -13.30 -5.32 -10.26
N GLY A 213 -12.04 -5.11 -9.88
CA GLY A 213 -10.89 -5.07 -10.78
C GLY A 213 -10.53 -6.47 -11.29
N GLY A 214 -11.03 -6.83 -12.47
CA GLY A 214 -10.84 -8.17 -13.05
C GLY A 214 -9.37 -8.59 -13.23
N LEU A 215 -8.46 -7.62 -13.41
CA LEU A 215 -7.02 -7.90 -13.55
C LEU A 215 -6.43 -8.52 -12.29
N PHE A 216 -6.97 -8.23 -11.11
CA PHE A 216 -6.45 -8.72 -9.84
C PHE A 216 -6.62 -10.23 -9.67
N THR A 217 -7.55 -10.88 -10.39
CA THR A 217 -7.68 -12.35 -10.41
C THR A 217 -6.41 -13.02 -10.95
N TYR A 218 -5.70 -12.38 -11.87
CA TYR A 218 -4.46 -12.91 -12.44
C TYR A 218 -3.30 -12.88 -11.44
N PHE A 219 -3.42 -12.17 -10.31
CA PHE A 219 -2.41 -12.16 -9.26
C PHE A 219 -2.40 -13.50 -8.53
N ASP A 220 -3.58 -14.08 -8.28
CA ASP A 220 -3.71 -15.42 -7.74
C ASP A 220 -3.12 -16.46 -8.68
N TRP A 221 -3.30 -16.28 -10.00
CA TRP A 221 -2.74 -17.18 -11.00
C TRP A 221 -1.22 -17.07 -11.07
N PHE A 222 -0.67 -15.85 -11.05
CA PHE A 222 0.76 -15.63 -10.93
C PHE A 222 1.34 -16.31 -9.69
N PHE A 223 0.71 -16.14 -8.53
CA PHE A 223 1.21 -16.72 -7.27
C PHE A 223 1.21 -18.26 -7.30
N ARG A 224 0.16 -18.84 -7.89
CA ARG A 224 0.04 -20.29 -8.10
C ARG A 224 1.04 -20.80 -9.12
N ASP A 225 1.13 -20.16 -10.29
CA ASP A 225 1.89 -20.67 -11.42
C ASP A 225 3.40 -20.53 -11.21
N ASN A 226 3.85 -19.43 -10.58
CA ASN A 226 5.27 -19.14 -10.39
C ASN A 226 5.83 -19.69 -9.07
N TYR A 227 5.00 -19.84 -8.03
CA TYR A 227 5.47 -20.24 -6.70
C TYR A 227 4.74 -21.47 -6.13
N GLY A 228 3.69 -21.98 -6.78
CA GLY A 228 2.88 -23.07 -6.22
C GLY A 228 2.06 -22.65 -4.98
N LEU A 229 1.90 -21.35 -4.75
CA LEU A 229 1.27 -20.78 -3.56
C LEU A 229 -0.15 -20.25 -3.86
N LYS A 230 -0.90 -19.94 -2.81
CA LYS A 230 -2.19 -19.26 -2.91
C LYS A 230 -2.26 -18.13 -1.90
N PHE A 231 -2.83 -17.01 -2.31
CA PHE A 231 -3.26 -16.00 -1.35
C PHE A 231 -4.46 -16.51 -0.57
N PHE A 232 -4.39 -16.50 0.76
CA PHE A 232 -5.53 -16.75 1.62
C PHE A 232 -6.17 -15.46 2.08
N ILE A 233 -7.46 -15.55 2.38
CA ILE A 233 -8.23 -14.45 2.96
C ILE A 233 -8.18 -14.62 4.48
N PRO A 234 -7.75 -13.63 5.26
CA PRO A 234 -7.76 -13.73 6.72
C PRO A 234 -9.18 -13.98 7.27
N ASP A 235 -9.34 -14.91 8.20
CA ASP A 235 -10.65 -15.24 8.80
C ASP A 235 -11.34 -14.02 9.44
N GLU A 236 -10.55 -13.15 10.08
CA GLU A 236 -11.05 -11.90 10.65
C GLU A 236 -11.59 -10.94 9.61
N PHE A 237 -11.01 -10.92 8.41
CA PHE A 237 -11.53 -10.12 7.31
C PHE A 237 -12.87 -10.70 6.83
N THR A 238 -12.97 -12.01 6.64
CA THR A 238 -14.23 -12.69 6.28
C THR A 238 -15.33 -12.42 7.31
N ARG A 239 -15.03 -12.58 8.60
CA ARG A 239 -15.97 -12.25 9.69
C ARG A 239 -16.35 -10.77 9.69
N GLY A 240 -15.38 -9.87 9.47
CA GLY A 240 -15.62 -8.44 9.34
C GLY A 240 -16.61 -8.13 8.21
N LEU A 241 -16.40 -8.71 7.03
CA LEU A 241 -17.30 -8.56 5.88
C LEU A 241 -18.71 -9.10 6.13
N HIS A 242 -18.83 -10.19 6.88
CA HIS A 242 -20.13 -10.73 7.32
C HIS A 242 -20.84 -9.75 8.27
N ASN A 243 -20.12 -9.23 9.26
CA ASN A 243 -20.68 -8.31 10.25
C ASN A 243 -21.20 -7.00 9.64
N ILE A 244 -20.58 -6.53 8.55
CA ILE A 244 -21.02 -5.35 7.80
C ILE A 244 -22.03 -5.69 6.69
N GLY A 245 -22.51 -6.93 6.63
CA GLY A 245 -23.58 -7.37 5.72
C GLY A 245 -23.17 -7.53 4.25
N LEU A 246 -21.87 -7.55 3.95
CA LEU A 246 -21.34 -7.73 2.59
C LEU A 246 -21.18 -9.20 2.19
N LEU A 247 -20.98 -10.09 3.15
CA LEU A 247 -21.10 -11.53 2.96
C LEU A 247 -22.36 -12.01 3.66
N ARG A 248 -23.23 -12.72 2.93
CA ARG A 248 -24.36 -13.45 3.50
C ARG A 248 -24.11 -14.92 3.26
N TYR A 249 -24.16 -15.73 4.33
CA TYR A 249 -24.38 -17.16 4.13
C TYR A 249 -25.83 -17.31 3.65
N ASN A 250 -26.05 -18.07 2.58
CA ASN A 250 -27.39 -18.29 2.01
C ASN A 250 -28.34 -19.08 2.93
N ASP A 251 -27.95 -19.35 4.18
CA ASP A 251 -28.62 -20.25 5.12
C ASP A 251 -29.46 -19.52 6.18
N GLU A 252 -29.65 -18.19 6.09
CA GLU A 252 -30.62 -17.45 6.90
C GLU A 252 -32.03 -17.45 6.27
N ARG A 253 -32.62 -18.64 6.08
CA ARG A 253 -34.04 -18.80 5.76
C ARG A 253 -34.73 -19.74 6.74
#